data_AF-Q4D922-F1
#
_entry.id   AF-Q4D922-F1
#
_cell.length_a   1.000
_cell.length_b   1.000
_cell.length_c   1.000
_cell.angle_alpha   90.00
_cell.angle_beta   90.00
_cell.angle_gamma   90.00
#
_symmetry.space_group_name_H-M   'P 1'
#
loop_
_entity.id
_entity.type
_entity.pdbx_description
1 polymer ?
#
loop_
_entity_poly.entity_id
_entity_poly.type
_entity_poly.pdbx_seq_one_letter_code
_entity_poly.pdbx_strand_id
1 'polypeptide(L)'
;KQVTLSHAWSLLERYEVSLYRKLSRVWSLENTLIMSLTENGVLKTSVFRFADGLNKSFSVSMGYGVLAFVLYNGSFITSNDKKKEETGKEKRGFISQTVSLLPLSGFGRIGFEAWYNTSEWQSIGIGFATDLSLSILPIGYKTRNSRGRATNTISFLYTRKQHRIEIPIAAFISSEFRWVLLWLMTPWVCYRAARVAWHPFQRSRLATIYRQRRLEHRTEMDLARVRAMHEQKAVEVLSLRNRLAEEKIGGLVIINAKYGVLNPRYPESLCSPVKNGAANASQRLPWWRRWRTKLTASLAGSASKSKEIITEEDAVASSVLVLDVTVPLQNFVRDSQLVLPEGSKSKLVGFTDPDPFTEEEKELKIVYWFQRRRHVVTLTDSEPVELPRREHLMES
;
A
#
# COMPACT_ATOMS: atom_id res chain seq x y z
N LYS A 1 -24.54 3.94 -36.49
CA LYS A 1 -25.65 3.20 -37.13
C LYS A 1 -25.12 1.82 -37.51
N GLN A 2 -25.19 0.86 -36.60
CA GLN A 2 -25.08 -0.55 -36.97
C GLN A 2 -26.52 -0.97 -37.20
N VAL A 3 -26.90 -1.14 -38.46
CA VAL A 3 -28.22 -1.65 -38.84
C VAL A 3 -27.96 -3.07 -39.31
N THR A 4 -28.19 -4.05 -38.42
CA THR A 4 -28.16 -5.47 -38.80
C THR A 4 -29.46 -5.79 -39.53
N LEU A 5 -29.44 -5.64 -40.87
CA LEU A 5 -30.48 -6.11 -41.78
C LEU A 5 -29.98 -7.39 -42.46
N SER A 6 -30.50 -8.55 -42.06
CA SER A 6 -30.35 -9.78 -42.88
C SER A 6 -31.36 -10.88 -42.48
N HIS A 7 -32.52 -10.91 -43.13
CA HIS A 7 -32.95 -11.99 -44.02
C HIS A 7 -34.36 -11.71 -44.56
N ALA A 8 -34.57 -11.99 -45.85
CA ALA A 8 -35.63 -11.38 -46.65
C ALA A 8 -37.05 -11.98 -46.51
N TRP A 9 -37.32 -12.94 -45.63
CA TRP A 9 -38.64 -13.63 -45.59
C TRP A 9 -39.20 -13.88 -44.18
N SER A 10 -38.56 -13.35 -43.14
CA SER A 10 -39.04 -13.38 -41.75
C SER A 10 -38.97 -11.97 -41.17
N LEU A 11 -40.13 -11.37 -40.87
CA LEU A 11 -40.22 -10.08 -40.17
C LEU A 11 -39.32 -10.15 -38.92
N LEU A 12 -38.29 -9.30 -38.87
CA LEU A 12 -37.35 -9.22 -37.75
C LEU A 12 -38.13 -9.04 -36.45
N GLU A 13 -38.06 -10.06 -35.58
CA GLU A 13 -38.79 -10.04 -34.32
C GLU A 13 -38.34 -8.89 -33.43
N ARG A 14 -37.08 -8.46 -33.52
CA ARG A 14 -36.46 -7.40 -32.71
C ARG A 14 -35.62 -6.44 -33.55
N TYR A 15 -35.84 -5.15 -33.34
CA TYR A 15 -35.09 -4.02 -33.88
C TYR A 15 -34.33 -3.32 -32.75
N GLU A 16 -33.02 -3.16 -32.89
CA GLU A 16 -32.20 -2.40 -31.96
C GLU A 16 -31.61 -1.18 -32.69
N VAL A 17 -31.91 0.01 -32.19
CA VAL A 17 -31.38 1.28 -32.71
C VAL A 17 -30.52 1.93 -31.64
N SER A 18 -29.20 1.87 -31.83
CA SER A 18 -28.23 2.53 -30.95
C SER A 18 -27.74 3.86 -31.55
N LEU A 19 -27.86 4.92 -30.76
CA LEU A 19 -27.33 6.25 -31.05
C LEU A 19 -26.20 6.57 -30.08
N TYR A 20 -24.99 6.67 -30.63
CA TYR A 20 -23.78 6.98 -29.88
C TYR A 20 -23.41 8.47 -30.04
N ARG A 21 -23.24 9.17 -28.92
CA ARG A 21 -22.82 10.57 -28.86
C ARG A 21 -21.67 10.73 -27.88
N LYS A 22 -20.57 11.35 -28.30
CA LYS A 22 -19.50 11.75 -27.38
C LYS A 22 -19.93 13.01 -26.61
N LEU A 23 -19.93 12.96 -25.28
CA LEU A 23 -20.22 14.12 -24.42
C LEU A 23 -18.95 14.88 -24.04
N SER A 24 -17.82 14.18 -23.89
CA SER A 24 -16.50 14.76 -23.66
C SER A 24 -15.41 13.85 -24.22
N ARG A 25 -14.12 14.21 -24.01
CA ARG A 25 -12.98 13.32 -24.35
C ARG A 25 -13.04 11.96 -23.65
N VAL A 26 -13.76 11.89 -22.54
CA VAL A 26 -13.73 10.76 -21.60
C VAL A 26 -15.10 10.10 -21.42
N TRP A 27 -16.19 10.84 -21.66
CA TRP A 27 -17.57 10.38 -21.48
C TRP A 27 -18.32 10.26 -22.79
N SER A 28 -19.02 9.14 -22.97
CA SER A 28 -19.91 8.84 -24.07
C SER A 28 -21.32 8.55 -23.58
N LEU A 29 -22.29 8.93 -24.40
CA LEU A 29 -23.70 8.66 -24.21
C LEU A 29 -24.17 7.73 -25.33
N GLU A 30 -24.85 6.66 -24.95
CA GLU A 30 -25.45 5.68 -25.84
C GLU A 30 -26.92 5.53 -25.51
N ASN A 31 -27.77 5.87 -26.48
CA ASN A 31 -29.21 5.67 -26.41
C ASN A 31 -29.58 4.50 -27.32
N THR A 32 -29.98 3.39 -26.73
CA THR A 32 -30.45 2.17 -27.41
C THR A 32 -31.96 2.08 -27.29
N LEU A 33 -32.66 2.07 -28.41
CA LEU A 33 -34.08 1.76 -28.50
C LEU A 33 -34.23 0.33 -29.01
N ILE A 34 -34.72 -0.56 -28.16
CA ILE A 34 -35.02 -1.95 -28.52
C ILE A 34 -36.52 -2.03 -28.72
N MET A 35 -36.97 -2.34 -29.93
CA MET A 35 -38.38 -2.56 -30.26
C MET A 35 -38.53 -3.99 -30.75
N SER A 36 -39.67 -4.60 -30.50
CA SER A 36 -39.98 -5.91 -31.05
C SER A 36 -41.42 -5.91 -31.54
N LEU A 37 -41.75 -6.76 -32.50
CA LEU A 37 -43.12 -6.82 -33.03
C LEU A 37 -44.10 -7.45 -32.02
N THR A 38 -43.60 -8.29 -31.12
CA THR A 38 -44.39 -9.10 -30.18
C THR A 38 -44.33 -8.61 -28.74
N GLU A 39 -43.23 -7.95 -28.34
CA GLU A 39 -43.00 -7.44 -26.99
C GLU A 39 -42.87 -5.91 -26.97
N ASN A 40 -43.25 -5.30 -25.85
CA ASN A 40 -43.15 -3.87 -25.65
C ASN A 40 -41.69 -3.39 -25.72
N GLY A 41 -41.46 -2.28 -26.44
CA GLY A 41 -40.12 -1.72 -26.59
C GLY A 41 -39.52 -1.20 -25.28
N VAL A 42 -38.19 -1.18 -25.22
CA VAL A 42 -37.39 -0.67 -24.12
C VAL A 42 -36.44 0.40 -24.64
N LEU A 43 -36.50 1.59 -24.04
CA LEU A 43 -35.55 2.66 -24.22
C LEU A 43 -34.49 2.56 -23.12
N LYS A 44 -33.23 2.35 -23.50
CA LYS A 44 -32.07 2.37 -22.60
C LYS A 44 -31.16 3.53 -22.95
N THR A 45 -30.91 4.41 -21.99
CA THR A 45 -29.97 5.52 -22.08
C THR A 45 -28.81 5.25 -21.14
N SER A 46 -27.59 5.26 -21.63
CA SER A 46 -26.40 4.95 -20.85
C SER A 46 -25.32 5.98 -21.05
N VAL A 47 -24.76 6.47 -19.95
CA VAL A 47 -23.61 7.38 -19.94
C VAL A 47 -22.45 6.60 -19.36
N PHE A 48 -21.39 6.44 -20.12
CA PHE A 48 -20.24 5.64 -19.69
C PHE A 48 -18.92 6.31 -20.00
N ARG A 49 -17.92 5.90 -19.23
CA ARG A 49 -16.51 6.23 -19.37
C ARG A 49 -15.74 4.93 -19.37
N PHE A 50 -14.90 4.75 -20.38
CA PHE A 50 -13.92 3.67 -20.45
C PHE A 50 -12.55 4.28 -20.15
N ALA A 51 -11.91 3.87 -19.05
CA ALA A 51 -10.55 4.31 -18.72
C ALA A 51 -9.76 3.12 -18.17
N ASP A 52 -8.56 2.89 -18.70
CA ASP A 52 -7.64 1.82 -18.27
C ASP A 52 -8.24 0.39 -18.29
N GLY A 53 -9.24 0.12 -19.15
CA GLY A 53 -9.91 -1.19 -19.20
C GLY A 53 -11.05 -1.38 -18.19
N LEU A 54 -11.36 -0.36 -17.38
CA LEU A 54 -12.50 -0.37 -16.45
C LEU A 54 -13.59 0.61 -16.87
N ASN A 55 -14.84 0.18 -16.69
CA ASN A 55 -16.02 0.96 -17.01
C ASN A 55 -16.52 1.73 -15.78
N LYS A 56 -16.93 2.97 -16.01
CA LYS A 56 -17.84 3.69 -15.12
C LYS A 56 -19.06 4.06 -15.93
N SER A 57 -20.22 3.52 -15.60
CA SER A 57 -21.44 3.74 -16.36
C SER A 57 -22.65 4.00 -15.48
N PHE A 58 -23.52 4.87 -15.93
CA PHE A 58 -24.86 5.07 -15.41
C PHE A 58 -25.84 4.83 -16.53
N SER A 59 -26.76 3.88 -16.36
CA SER A 59 -27.77 3.56 -17.36
C SER A 59 -29.17 3.59 -16.78
N VAL A 60 -30.09 4.21 -17.51
CA VAL A 60 -31.52 4.20 -17.24
C VAL A 60 -32.18 3.39 -18.34
N SER A 61 -33.03 2.44 -17.98
CA SER A 61 -33.87 1.70 -18.94
C SER A 61 -35.32 1.88 -18.57
N MET A 62 -36.14 2.20 -19.55
CA MET A 62 -37.56 2.50 -19.42
C MET A 62 -38.32 1.78 -20.53
N GLY A 63 -39.31 0.99 -20.16
CA GLY A 63 -40.21 0.26 -21.05
C GLY A 63 -41.53 -0.03 -20.35
N TYR A 64 -42.43 -0.76 -21.01
CA TYR A 64 -43.71 -1.11 -20.39
C TYR A 64 -43.49 -2.02 -19.18
N GLY A 65 -43.85 -1.53 -17.98
CA GLY A 65 -43.69 -2.25 -16.73
C GLY A 65 -42.25 -2.34 -16.20
N VAL A 66 -41.26 -1.77 -16.90
CA VAL A 66 -39.85 -1.82 -16.53
C VAL A 66 -39.28 -0.41 -16.45
N LEU A 67 -38.78 -0.04 -15.27
CA LEU A 67 -37.94 1.13 -15.06
C LEU A 67 -36.77 0.66 -14.23
N ALA A 68 -35.55 0.73 -14.75
CA ALA A 68 -34.35 0.33 -14.04
C ALA A 68 -33.24 1.37 -14.16
N PHE A 69 -32.63 1.69 -13.03
CA PHE A 69 -31.44 2.52 -12.93
C PHE A 69 -30.27 1.62 -12.56
N VAL A 70 -29.17 1.63 -13.32
CA VAL A 70 -27.98 0.82 -13.05
C VAL A 70 -26.74 1.71 -13.05
N LEU A 71 -26.03 1.73 -11.94
CA LEU A 71 -24.74 2.39 -11.78
C LEU A 71 -23.65 1.31 -11.67
N TYR A 72 -22.61 1.41 -12.46
CA TYR A 72 -21.42 0.57 -12.44
C TYR A 72 -20.19 1.45 -12.26
N ASN A 73 -19.33 1.16 -11.28
CA ASN A 73 -18.11 1.93 -11.02
C ASN A 73 -16.94 0.98 -10.78
N GLY A 74 -16.06 0.85 -11.79
CA GLY A 74 -14.79 0.13 -11.68
C GLY A 74 -13.61 1.03 -11.32
N SER A 75 -12.73 0.58 -10.43
CA SER A 75 -11.47 1.25 -10.07
C SER A 75 -10.35 0.27 -9.75
N PHE A 76 -9.13 0.52 -10.23
CA PHE A 76 -7.95 -0.27 -9.85
C PHE A 76 -7.52 0.03 -8.40
N ILE A 77 -6.97 -0.98 -7.73
CA ILE A 77 -6.35 -0.83 -6.42
C ILE A 77 -4.90 -0.37 -6.65
N THR A 78 -4.59 0.90 -6.43
CA THR A 78 -3.21 1.37 -6.38
C THR A 78 -2.61 1.01 -5.02
N SER A 79 -1.63 0.12 -5.00
CA SER A 79 -0.82 -0.10 -3.80
C SER A 79 0.04 1.14 -3.61
N ASN A 80 -0.10 1.84 -2.48
CA ASN A 80 0.66 3.06 -2.14
C ASN A 80 2.20 2.87 -2.00
N ASP A 81 2.76 1.75 -2.48
CA ASP A 81 4.19 1.55 -2.59
C ASP A 81 4.70 2.36 -3.79
N LYS A 82 5.13 3.61 -3.54
CA LYS A 82 5.80 4.48 -4.53
C LYS A 82 6.97 3.79 -5.24
N LYS A 83 7.56 2.74 -4.64
CA LYS A 83 8.68 1.95 -5.20
C LYS A 83 8.26 0.84 -6.18
N LYS A 84 6.97 0.53 -6.33
CA LYS A 84 6.50 -0.45 -7.32
C LYS A 84 6.15 0.16 -8.68
N GLU A 85 6.03 1.49 -8.77
CA GLU A 85 5.79 2.18 -10.06
C GLU A 85 7.01 2.10 -11.00
N GLU A 86 8.24 2.08 -10.47
CA GLU A 86 9.46 1.95 -11.29
C GLU A 86 9.70 0.53 -11.80
N THR A 87 9.16 -0.48 -11.13
CA THR A 87 9.33 -1.89 -11.52
C THR A 87 8.15 -2.45 -12.29
N GLY A 88 7.46 -1.65 -13.13
CA GLY A 88 6.51 -2.13 -14.15
C GLY A 88 5.44 -3.13 -13.70
N LYS A 89 5.22 -3.30 -12.38
CA LYS A 89 4.48 -4.42 -11.82
C LYS A 89 3.00 -4.06 -11.85
N GLU A 90 2.40 -4.50 -12.95
CA GLU A 90 0.99 -4.59 -13.32
C GLU A 90 -0.03 -4.35 -12.19
N LYS A 91 -1.07 -3.58 -12.52
CA LYS A 91 -2.26 -3.35 -11.69
C LYS A 91 -2.98 -4.69 -11.42
N ARG A 92 -2.52 -5.46 -10.41
CA ARG A 92 -2.99 -6.83 -10.14
C ARG A 92 -4.40 -6.93 -9.56
N GLY A 93 -5.08 -5.83 -9.25
CA GLY A 93 -6.43 -5.91 -8.68
C GLY A 93 -7.31 -4.71 -9.00
N PHE A 94 -8.60 -4.97 -9.15
CA PHE A 94 -9.62 -3.95 -9.35
C PHE A 94 -10.85 -4.23 -8.50
N ILE A 95 -11.62 -3.19 -8.24
CA ILE A 95 -12.86 -3.23 -7.48
C ILE A 95 -13.96 -2.72 -8.41
N SER A 96 -15.09 -3.42 -8.46
CA SER A 96 -16.31 -2.97 -9.14
C SER A 96 -17.44 -2.80 -8.12
N GLN A 97 -18.22 -1.73 -8.29
CA GLN A 97 -19.43 -1.47 -7.52
C GLN A 97 -20.60 -1.41 -8.48
N THR A 98 -21.68 -2.12 -8.16
CA THR A 98 -22.90 -2.18 -8.98
C THR A 98 -24.10 -1.78 -8.13
N VAL A 99 -24.88 -0.80 -8.56
CA VAL A 99 -26.15 -0.44 -7.91
C VAL A 99 -27.24 -0.49 -8.96
N SER A 100 -28.19 -1.40 -8.84
CA SER A 100 -29.36 -1.48 -9.72
C SER A 100 -30.64 -1.25 -8.93
N LEU A 101 -31.50 -0.33 -9.36
CA LEU A 101 -32.78 -0.02 -8.74
C LEU A 101 -33.88 -0.26 -9.77
N LEU A 102 -34.84 -1.14 -9.45
CA LEU A 102 -36.02 -1.42 -10.25
C LEU A 102 -37.28 -0.99 -9.47
N PRO A 103 -37.61 0.31 -9.47
CA PRO A 103 -38.74 0.85 -8.71
C PRO A 103 -40.08 0.16 -8.99
N LEU A 104 -40.37 -0.19 -10.26
CA LEU A 104 -41.66 -0.79 -10.63
C LEU A 104 -41.84 -2.22 -10.09
N SER A 105 -40.77 -3.01 -10.05
CA SER A 105 -40.79 -4.34 -9.46
C SER A 105 -40.61 -4.32 -7.94
N GLY A 106 -40.28 -3.16 -7.35
CA GLY A 106 -40.04 -3.04 -5.92
C GLY A 106 -38.71 -3.67 -5.46
N PHE A 107 -37.72 -3.82 -6.33
CA PHE A 107 -36.44 -4.45 -6.00
C PHE A 107 -35.26 -3.52 -6.29
N GLY A 108 -34.22 -3.59 -5.47
CA GLY A 108 -32.92 -2.98 -5.73
C GLY A 108 -31.81 -3.96 -5.39
N ARG A 109 -30.67 -3.89 -6.06
CA ARG A 109 -29.49 -4.70 -5.79
C ARG A 109 -28.28 -3.79 -5.66
N ILE A 110 -27.53 -3.95 -4.59
CA ILE A 110 -26.26 -3.27 -4.36
C ILE A 110 -25.21 -4.36 -4.31
N GLY A 111 -24.18 -4.24 -5.14
CA GLY A 111 -23.12 -5.22 -5.31
C GLY A 111 -21.75 -4.57 -5.24
N PHE A 112 -20.81 -5.31 -4.68
CA PHE A 112 -19.40 -5.00 -4.61
C PHE A 112 -18.64 -6.24 -5.04
N GLU A 113 -17.70 -6.11 -5.96
CA GLU A 113 -16.83 -7.21 -6.35
C GLU A 113 -15.37 -6.75 -6.25
N ALA A 114 -14.54 -7.58 -5.65
CA ALA A 114 -13.10 -7.39 -5.61
C ALA A 114 -12.46 -8.46 -6.50
N TRP A 115 -11.63 -8.05 -7.43
CA TRP A 115 -10.99 -8.88 -8.43
C TRP A 115 -9.47 -8.83 -8.28
N TYR A 116 -8.84 -9.98 -8.43
CA TYR A 116 -7.39 -10.17 -8.48
C TYR A 116 -7.01 -10.85 -9.80
N ASN A 117 -6.21 -10.17 -10.60
CA ASN A 117 -5.69 -10.68 -11.86
C ASN A 117 -4.49 -11.58 -11.54
N THR A 118 -4.67 -12.90 -11.71
CA THR A 118 -3.57 -13.87 -11.55
C THR A 118 -2.67 -13.92 -12.78
N SER A 119 -3.24 -13.62 -13.95
CA SER A 119 -2.57 -13.49 -15.24
C SER A 119 -3.33 -12.51 -16.13
N GLU A 120 -2.81 -12.20 -17.33
CA GLU A 120 -3.53 -11.40 -18.33
C GLU A 120 -4.88 -12.00 -18.76
N TRP A 121 -5.05 -13.32 -18.61
CA TRP A 121 -6.20 -14.07 -19.14
C TRP A 121 -7.14 -14.61 -18.06
N GLN A 122 -6.74 -14.54 -16.79
CA GLN A 122 -7.46 -15.11 -15.66
C GLN A 122 -7.54 -14.10 -14.52
N SER A 123 -8.75 -13.91 -14.00
CA SER A 123 -8.97 -13.18 -12.77
C SER A 123 -9.88 -13.95 -11.83
N ILE A 124 -9.57 -13.86 -10.54
CA ILE A 124 -10.31 -14.48 -9.46
C ILE A 124 -10.85 -13.34 -8.61
N GLY A 125 -12.12 -13.43 -8.21
CA GLY A 125 -12.75 -12.39 -7.42
C GLY A 125 -13.71 -12.93 -6.38
N ILE A 126 -14.08 -12.04 -5.46
CA ILE A 126 -15.10 -12.27 -4.46
C ILE A 126 -16.08 -11.11 -4.56
N GLY A 127 -17.36 -11.44 -4.72
CA GLY A 127 -18.47 -10.51 -4.75
C GLY A 127 -19.32 -10.59 -3.50
N PHE A 128 -19.93 -9.46 -3.15
CA PHE A 128 -20.94 -9.32 -2.12
C PHE A 128 -22.08 -8.54 -2.75
N ALA A 129 -23.28 -9.11 -2.82
CA ALA A 129 -24.46 -8.40 -3.30
C ALA A 129 -25.62 -8.54 -2.32
N THR A 130 -26.33 -7.45 -2.11
CA THR A 130 -27.54 -7.37 -1.30
C THR A 130 -28.71 -7.02 -2.20
N ASP A 131 -29.64 -7.95 -2.37
CA ASP A 131 -30.91 -7.68 -3.01
C ASP A 131 -31.89 -7.18 -1.94
N LEU A 132 -32.41 -5.97 -2.13
CA LEU A 132 -33.28 -5.22 -1.23
C LEU A 132 -34.67 -5.15 -1.86
N SER A 133 -35.69 -5.62 -1.15
CA SER A 133 -37.07 -5.23 -1.48
C SER A 133 -37.28 -3.77 -1.06
N LEU A 134 -37.64 -2.89 -1.99
CA LEU A 134 -37.92 -1.48 -1.74
C LEU A 134 -39.04 -1.28 -0.71
N SER A 135 -39.90 -2.29 -0.50
CA SER A 135 -40.90 -2.32 0.56
C SER A 135 -40.32 -2.34 1.98
N ILE A 136 -39.01 -2.63 2.14
CA ILE A 136 -38.30 -2.63 3.42
C ILE A 136 -37.84 -1.20 3.78
N LEU A 137 -37.71 -0.30 2.79
CA LEU A 137 -37.29 1.07 3.03
C LEU A 137 -38.41 1.86 3.72
N PRO A 138 -38.10 2.77 4.65
CA PRO A 138 -39.08 3.60 5.34
C PRO A 138 -39.81 4.59 4.41
N ILE A 139 -39.37 4.69 3.16
CA ILE A 139 -39.95 5.56 2.13
C ILE A 139 -41.14 4.81 1.51
N GLY A 140 -42.32 4.92 2.11
CA GLY A 140 -43.69 4.84 1.53
C GLY A 140 -44.09 3.84 0.41
N TYR A 141 -43.21 2.99 -0.12
CA TYR A 141 -43.47 2.10 -1.26
C TYR A 141 -44.11 0.80 -0.77
N LYS A 142 -45.41 0.84 -0.50
CA LYS A 142 -46.20 -0.37 -0.28
C LYS A 142 -46.56 -0.98 -1.63
N THR A 143 -45.75 -1.92 -2.11
CA THR A 143 -46.23 -2.81 -3.18
C THR A 143 -47.28 -3.75 -2.57
N ARG A 144 -48.32 -4.07 -3.34
CA ARG A 144 -49.55 -4.69 -2.84
C ARG A 144 -49.35 -6.07 -2.20
N ASN A 145 -48.24 -6.78 -2.48
CA ASN A 145 -48.04 -8.17 -2.08
C ASN A 145 -46.61 -8.55 -1.63
N SER A 146 -45.64 -7.64 -1.54
CA SER A 146 -44.27 -8.04 -1.18
C SER A 146 -44.06 -8.08 0.33
N ARG A 147 -44.05 -9.29 0.93
CA ARG A 147 -43.31 -9.52 2.18
C ARG A 147 -41.84 -9.25 1.87
N GLY A 148 -41.39 -8.02 2.13
CA GLY A 148 -40.06 -7.57 1.79
C GLY A 148 -39.02 -8.44 2.47
N ARG A 149 -38.34 -9.28 1.69
CA ARG A 149 -37.17 -10.02 2.11
C ARG A 149 -35.97 -9.46 1.35
N ALA A 150 -34.88 -9.26 2.07
CA ALA A 150 -33.60 -8.97 1.49
C ALA A 150 -32.74 -10.23 1.50
N THR A 151 -32.00 -10.45 0.42
CA THR A 151 -31.08 -11.59 0.27
C THR A 151 -29.66 -11.09 0.10
N ASN A 152 -28.80 -11.54 1.01
CA ASN A 152 -27.39 -11.24 1.01
C ASN A 152 -26.64 -12.43 0.38
N THR A 153 -25.91 -12.16 -0.69
CA THR A 153 -25.21 -13.16 -1.49
C THR A 153 -23.70 -12.88 -1.51
N ILE A 154 -22.91 -13.91 -1.26
CA ILE A 154 -21.46 -13.90 -1.43
C ILE A 154 -21.19 -14.70 -2.70
N SER A 155 -20.58 -14.08 -3.71
CA SER A 155 -20.26 -14.74 -4.96
C SER A 155 -18.77 -15.03 -5.08
N PHE A 156 -18.42 -16.24 -5.48
CA PHE A 156 -17.08 -16.53 -5.97
C PHE A 156 -17.06 -16.28 -7.48
N LEU A 157 -16.13 -15.43 -7.91
CA LEU A 157 -16.05 -14.97 -9.28
C LEU A 157 -14.78 -15.52 -9.93
N TYR A 158 -14.92 -16.08 -11.10
CA TYR A 158 -13.79 -16.54 -11.91
C TYR A 158 -14.02 -16.13 -13.35
N THR A 159 -13.06 -15.43 -13.93
CA THR A 159 -13.07 -15.15 -15.36
C THR A 159 -11.86 -15.75 -16.04
N ARG A 160 -12.12 -16.36 -17.20
CA ARG A 160 -11.09 -16.84 -18.12
C ARG A 160 -11.51 -16.47 -19.54
N LYS A 161 -10.81 -15.54 -20.16
CA LYS A 161 -11.15 -14.98 -21.49
C LYS A 161 -12.60 -14.48 -21.54
N GLN A 162 -13.49 -15.15 -22.28
CA GLN A 162 -14.91 -14.78 -22.44
C GLN A 162 -15.84 -15.49 -21.44
N HIS A 163 -15.33 -16.44 -20.65
CA HIS A 163 -16.14 -17.17 -19.68
C HIS A 163 -16.09 -16.45 -18.33
N ARG A 164 -17.26 -16.08 -17.80
CA ARG A 164 -17.45 -15.58 -16.44
C ARG A 164 -18.27 -16.61 -15.67
N ILE A 165 -17.66 -17.23 -14.66
CA ILE A 165 -18.32 -18.13 -13.73
C ILE A 165 -18.55 -17.35 -12.44
N GLU A 166 -19.81 -17.28 -12.02
CA GLU A 166 -20.24 -16.67 -10.77
C GLU A 166 -21.00 -17.72 -9.96
N ILE A 167 -20.48 -18.06 -8.79
CA ILE A 167 -21.11 -19.02 -7.87
C ILE A 167 -21.69 -18.21 -6.70
N PRO A 168 -22.98 -17.83 -6.74
CA PRO A 168 -23.62 -17.06 -5.67
C PRO A 168 -24.04 -17.99 -4.53
N ILE A 169 -23.56 -17.71 -3.33
CA ILE A 169 -23.95 -18.39 -2.10
C ILE A 169 -24.80 -17.40 -1.29
N ALA A 170 -26.06 -17.74 -1.05
CA ALA A 170 -26.93 -16.94 -0.18
C ALA A 170 -26.44 -17.08 1.27
N ALA A 171 -25.83 -16.02 1.80
CA ALA A 171 -25.32 -16.01 3.17
C ALA A 171 -26.43 -15.77 4.19
N PHE A 172 -27.38 -14.87 3.88
CA PHE A 172 -28.45 -14.51 4.81
C PHE A 172 -29.71 -14.04 4.07
N ILE A 173 -30.87 -14.46 4.55
CA ILE A 173 -32.18 -14.03 4.04
C ILE A 173 -32.95 -13.46 5.22
N SER A 174 -33.29 -12.17 5.18
CA SER A 174 -34.01 -11.52 6.27
C SER A 174 -35.06 -10.53 5.80
N SER A 175 -36.18 -10.48 6.53
CA SER A 175 -37.24 -9.49 6.33
C SER A 175 -37.01 -8.18 7.08
N GLU A 176 -36.10 -8.17 8.06
CA GLU A 176 -35.83 -6.98 8.87
C GLU A 176 -34.72 -6.13 8.27
N PHE A 177 -34.98 -4.82 8.09
CA PHE A 177 -34.00 -3.86 7.59
C PHE A 177 -32.71 -3.81 8.42
N ARG A 178 -32.79 -4.01 9.74
CA ARG A 178 -31.65 -3.91 10.67
C ARG A 178 -30.53 -4.89 10.35
N TRP A 179 -30.87 -6.16 10.13
CA TRP A 179 -29.88 -7.19 9.81
C TRP A 179 -29.25 -6.99 8.44
N VAL A 180 -30.03 -6.48 7.49
CA VAL A 180 -29.56 -6.15 6.14
C VAL A 180 -28.53 -5.03 6.18
N LEU A 181 -28.82 -3.97 6.95
CA LEU A 181 -27.90 -2.85 7.12
C LEU A 181 -26.60 -3.28 7.81
N LEU A 182 -26.68 -4.12 8.85
CA LEU A 182 -25.50 -4.68 9.51
C LEU A 182 -24.62 -5.48 8.54
N TRP A 183 -25.23 -6.30 7.68
CA TRP A 183 -24.49 -7.08 6.69
C TRP A 183 -23.87 -6.20 5.60
N LEU A 184 -24.58 -5.17 5.13
CA LEU A 184 -24.05 -4.19 4.19
C LEU A 184 -22.83 -3.44 4.74
N MET A 185 -22.80 -3.20 6.06
CA MET A 185 -21.65 -2.60 6.74
C MET A 185 -20.53 -3.60 7.07
N THR A 186 -20.80 -4.91 7.04
CA THR A 186 -19.85 -5.95 7.47
C THR A 186 -18.56 -5.95 6.65
N PRO A 187 -18.56 -5.94 5.30
CA PRO A 187 -17.32 -5.86 4.52
C PRO A 187 -16.48 -4.62 4.85
N TRP A 188 -17.13 -3.47 5.10
CA TRP A 188 -16.44 -2.23 5.44
C TRP A 188 -15.80 -2.29 6.84
N VAL A 189 -16.51 -2.84 7.83
CA VAL A 189 -16.00 -3.06 9.18
C VAL A 189 -14.88 -4.10 9.16
N CYS A 190 -15.03 -5.21 8.44
CA CYS A 190 -13.99 -6.22 8.26
C CYS A 190 -12.74 -5.63 7.61
N TYR A 191 -12.88 -4.78 6.59
CA TYR A 191 -11.76 -4.09 5.97
C TYR A 191 -11.06 -3.11 6.92
N ARG A 192 -11.82 -2.32 7.69
CA ARG A 192 -11.27 -1.40 8.70
C ARG A 192 -10.55 -2.15 9.81
N ALA A 193 -11.17 -3.21 10.33
CA ALA A 193 -10.60 -4.08 11.35
C ALA A 193 -9.34 -4.79 10.83
N ALA A 194 -9.38 -5.34 9.61
CA ALA A 194 -8.21 -5.91 8.96
C ALA A 194 -7.13 -4.85 8.81
N ARG A 195 -7.38 -3.66 8.25
CA ARG A 195 -6.33 -2.64 8.11
C ARG A 195 -5.69 -2.24 9.45
N VAL A 196 -6.48 -2.09 10.51
CA VAL A 196 -5.98 -1.69 11.84
C VAL A 196 -5.25 -2.83 12.56
N ALA A 197 -5.71 -4.07 12.43
CA ALA A 197 -5.12 -5.25 13.08
C ALA A 197 -3.96 -5.86 12.28
N TRP A 198 -4.07 -5.85 10.95
CA TRP A 198 -3.14 -6.47 10.02
C TRP A 198 -1.85 -5.68 9.87
N HIS A 199 -1.91 -4.35 9.94
CA HIS A 199 -0.71 -3.52 9.86
C HIS A 199 0.29 -3.79 11.02
N PRO A 200 -0.10 -3.76 12.31
CA PRO A 200 0.80 -4.14 13.39
C PRO A 200 1.17 -5.63 13.32
N PHE A 201 0.24 -6.51 12.92
CA PHE A 201 0.55 -7.94 12.78
C PHE A 201 1.58 -8.23 11.69
N GLN A 202 1.47 -7.60 10.52
CA GLN A 202 2.47 -7.70 9.45
C GLN A 202 3.80 -7.12 9.88
N ARG A 203 3.80 -5.95 10.55
CA ARG A 203 5.03 -5.36 11.10
C ARG A 203 5.72 -6.32 12.06
N SER A 204 4.97 -6.88 13.02
CA SER A 204 5.52 -7.86 13.97
C SER A 204 6.01 -9.14 13.28
N ARG A 205 5.30 -9.68 12.28
CA ARG A 205 5.77 -10.85 11.53
C ARG A 205 7.05 -10.55 10.74
N LEU A 206 7.13 -9.42 10.06
CA LEU A 206 8.33 -9.00 9.34
C LEU A 206 9.50 -8.76 10.29
N ALA A 207 9.25 -8.11 11.43
CA ALA A 207 10.25 -7.93 12.47
C ALA A 207 10.78 -9.26 13.03
N THR A 208 9.91 -10.27 13.22
CA THR A 208 10.35 -11.61 13.64
C THR A 208 11.21 -12.30 12.58
N ILE A 209 10.88 -12.13 11.29
CA ILE A 209 11.65 -12.70 10.18
C ILE A 209 13.04 -12.05 10.11
N TYR A 210 13.12 -10.71 10.17
CA TYR A 210 14.41 -9.99 10.16
C TYR A 210 15.26 -10.37 11.35
N ARG A 211 14.65 -10.47 12.53
CA ARG A 211 15.33 -10.95 13.73
C ARG A 211 15.87 -12.36 13.59
N GLN A 212 15.10 -13.28 13.00
CA GLN A 212 15.55 -14.65 12.75
C GLN A 212 16.76 -14.67 11.82
N ARG A 213 16.71 -13.95 10.69
CA ARG A 213 17.85 -13.84 9.76
C ARG A 213 19.11 -13.30 10.43
N ARG A 214 19.00 -12.25 11.27
CA ARG A 214 20.14 -11.71 12.03
C ARG A 214 20.71 -12.69 13.04
N LEU A 215 19.86 -13.49 13.68
CA LEU A 215 20.31 -14.51 14.64
C LEU A 215 21.02 -15.67 13.94
N GLU A 216 20.49 -16.11 12.80
CA GLU A 216 21.08 -17.17 11.98
C GLU A 216 22.48 -16.79 11.48
N HIS A 217 22.68 -15.53 11.07
CA HIS A 217 23.93 -15.06 10.49
C HIS A 217 24.79 -14.18 11.43
N ARG A 218 24.57 -14.27 12.74
CA ARG A 218 25.28 -13.42 13.71
C ARG A 218 26.80 -13.57 13.63
N THR A 219 27.29 -14.80 13.49
CA THR A 219 28.73 -15.11 13.42
C THR A 219 29.38 -14.48 12.20
N GLU A 220 28.70 -14.51 11.05
CA GLU A 220 29.17 -13.92 9.79
C GLU A 220 29.26 -12.39 9.90
N MET A 221 28.24 -11.74 10.48
CA MET A 221 28.23 -10.30 10.74
C MET A 221 29.33 -9.88 11.71
N ASP A 222 29.55 -10.65 12.78
CA ASP A 222 30.58 -10.36 13.78
C ASP A 222 31.99 -10.50 13.17
N LEU A 223 32.24 -11.53 12.35
CA LEU A 223 33.50 -11.69 11.62
C LEU A 223 33.75 -10.53 10.64
N ALA A 224 32.72 -10.11 9.90
CA ALA A 224 32.82 -8.98 8.98
C ALA A 224 33.13 -7.67 9.71
N ARG A 225 32.48 -7.42 10.86
CA ARG A 225 32.76 -6.25 11.72
C ARG A 225 34.20 -6.26 12.24
N VAL A 226 34.70 -7.41 12.69
CA VAL A 226 36.10 -7.54 13.15
C VAL A 226 37.08 -7.26 12.02
N ARG A 227 36.84 -7.80 10.80
CA ARG A 227 37.68 -7.52 9.62
C ARG A 227 37.74 -6.02 9.31
N ALA A 228 36.59 -5.35 9.23
CA ALA A 228 36.53 -3.91 9.00
C ALA A 228 37.26 -3.11 10.08
N MET A 229 37.11 -3.49 11.37
CA MET A 229 37.84 -2.85 12.47
C MET A 229 39.36 -2.98 12.34
N HIS A 230 39.87 -4.13 11.88
CA HIS A 230 41.30 -4.31 11.62
C HIS A 230 41.79 -3.44 10.45
N GLU A 231 41.02 -3.35 9.37
CA GLU A 231 41.32 -2.46 8.25
C GLU A 231 41.32 -0.99 8.65
N GLN A 232 40.36 -0.55 9.47
CA GLN A 232 40.30 0.81 10.00
C GLN A 232 41.53 1.15 10.83
N LYS A 233 41.96 0.24 11.73
CA LYS A 233 43.19 0.40 12.52
C LYS A 233 44.44 0.49 11.65
N ALA A 234 44.51 -0.29 10.56
CA ALA A 234 45.65 -0.24 9.64
C ALA A 234 45.80 1.12 8.94
N VAL A 235 44.70 1.83 8.72
CA VAL A 235 44.65 3.13 8.03
C VAL A 235 44.68 4.33 9.00
N GLU A 236 44.51 4.10 10.30
CA GLU A 236 44.37 5.14 11.31
C GLU A 236 45.51 6.17 11.29
N VAL A 237 46.76 5.72 11.29
CA VAL A 237 47.93 6.63 11.29
C VAL A 237 47.97 7.52 10.05
N LEU A 238 47.60 6.98 8.89
CA LEU A 238 47.54 7.75 7.64
C LEU A 238 46.40 8.76 7.69
N SER A 239 45.22 8.34 8.17
CA SER A 239 44.05 9.20 8.30
C SER A 239 44.29 10.40 9.23
N LEU A 240 45.02 10.19 10.34
CA LEU A 240 45.38 11.25 11.29
C LEU A 240 46.34 12.26 10.68
N ARG A 241 47.34 11.79 9.92
CA ARG A 241 48.27 12.69 9.21
C ARG A 241 47.54 13.53 8.17
N ASN A 242 46.66 12.91 7.38
CA ASN A 242 45.86 13.62 6.38
C ASN A 242 44.92 14.63 7.05
N ARG A 243 44.27 14.24 8.15
CA ARG A 243 43.40 15.14 8.93
C ARG A 243 44.15 16.38 9.40
N LEU A 244 45.34 16.22 10.00
CA LEU A 244 46.14 17.35 10.48
C LEU A 244 46.62 18.26 9.34
N ALA A 245 46.90 17.70 8.16
CA ALA A 245 47.27 18.49 6.99
C ALA A 245 46.08 19.33 6.48
N GLU A 246 44.90 18.73 6.37
CA GLU A 246 43.66 19.40 5.97
C GLU A 246 43.22 20.45 7.00
N GLU A 247 43.35 20.18 8.30
CA GLU A 247 43.03 21.14 9.37
C GLU A 247 43.89 22.41 9.31
N LYS A 248 45.19 22.29 8.97
CA LYS A 248 46.10 23.44 8.80
C LYS A 248 45.70 24.34 7.65
N ILE A 249 45.24 23.75 6.55
CA ILE A 249 44.79 24.48 5.35
C ILE A 249 43.37 25.05 5.56
N GLY A 250 42.60 24.48 6.48
CA GLY A 250 41.16 24.72 6.59
C GLY A 250 40.36 23.98 5.52
N GLY A 251 40.90 22.86 5.05
CA GLY A 251 40.33 21.98 4.05
C GLY A 251 39.20 21.10 4.58
N LEU A 252 39.00 19.94 3.96
CA LEU A 252 37.89 19.04 4.28
C LEU A 252 38.28 18.07 5.41
N VAL A 253 37.58 18.18 6.55
CA VAL A 253 37.84 17.38 7.74
C VAL A 253 36.57 16.67 8.18
N ILE A 254 36.60 15.35 8.23
CA ILE A 254 35.46 14.53 8.62
C ILE A 254 35.39 14.45 10.14
N ILE A 255 34.27 14.90 10.70
CA ILE A 255 34.03 14.97 12.15
C ILE A 255 33.39 13.67 12.62
N ASN A 256 32.32 13.26 11.95
CA ASN A 256 31.57 12.07 12.27
C ASN A 256 31.02 11.48 10.98
N ALA A 257 31.16 10.18 10.77
CA ALA A 257 30.57 9.50 9.65
C ALA A 257 30.09 8.11 10.06
N LYS A 258 28.87 7.79 9.67
CA LYS A 258 28.15 6.58 10.08
C LYS A 258 27.58 5.89 8.86
N TYR A 259 27.87 4.60 8.72
CA TYR A 259 27.39 3.76 7.63
C TYR A 259 26.53 2.63 8.16
N GLY A 260 25.38 2.39 7.55
CA GLY A 260 24.50 1.27 7.91
C GLY A 260 23.04 1.65 7.84
N VAL A 261 22.20 0.99 8.63
CA VAL A 261 20.76 1.28 8.67
C VAL A 261 20.50 2.33 9.75
N LEU A 262 20.49 3.61 9.34
CA LEU A 262 20.30 4.73 10.27
C LEU A 262 18.88 4.80 10.83
N ASN A 263 17.88 4.41 10.04
CA ASN A 263 16.46 4.44 10.39
C ASN A 263 15.80 3.07 10.10
N PRO A 264 15.95 2.07 10.99
CA PRO A 264 15.37 0.75 10.77
C PRO A 264 13.84 0.82 10.71
N ARG A 265 13.23 0.15 9.72
CA ARG A 265 11.76 0.15 9.54
C ARG A 265 11.07 -0.64 10.65
N TYR A 266 11.78 -1.60 11.24
CA TYR A 266 11.27 -2.48 12.29
C TYR A 266 12.22 -2.45 13.49
N PRO A 267 12.23 -1.40 14.33
CA PRO A 267 13.14 -1.30 15.48
C PRO A 267 12.93 -2.47 16.47
N GLU A 268 11.71 -2.99 16.58
CA GLU A 268 11.36 -4.18 17.39
C GLU A 268 12.13 -5.46 17.01
N SER A 269 12.74 -5.51 15.82
CA SER A 269 13.58 -6.63 15.39
C SER A 269 14.98 -6.62 16.03
N LEU A 270 15.39 -5.50 16.63
CA LEU A 270 16.71 -5.32 17.28
C LEU A 270 16.68 -5.58 18.79
N CYS A 271 15.51 -5.44 19.43
CA CYS A 271 15.39 -5.67 20.85
C CYS A 271 15.62 -7.14 21.19
N SER A 272 16.71 -7.42 21.91
CA SER A 272 16.85 -8.66 22.69
C SER A 272 15.65 -8.75 23.66
N PRO A 273 15.04 -9.93 23.89
CA PRO A 273 13.98 -10.01 24.88
C PRO A 273 14.64 -9.71 26.21
N VAL A 274 14.32 -8.54 26.77
CA VAL A 274 14.84 -8.08 28.04
C VAL A 274 14.67 -9.20 29.06
N LYS A 275 15.78 -9.89 29.36
CA LYS A 275 15.90 -10.90 30.41
C LYS A 275 16.15 -10.16 31.73
N ASN A 276 15.38 -9.09 31.98
CA ASN A 276 15.37 -8.46 33.30
C ASN A 276 14.61 -9.43 34.20
N GLY A 277 15.36 -10.06 35.09
CA GLY A 277 14.96 -11.26 35.81
C GLY A 277 13.66 -11.10 36.58
N ALA A 278 12.90 -12.21 36.62
CA ALA A 278 12.09 -12.68 37.76
C ALA A 278 11.13 -11.74 38.50
N ALA A 279 11.00 -10.46 38.12
CA ALA A 279 10.11 -9.49 38.73
C ALA A 279 8.91 -9.31 37.81
N ASN A 280 7.87 -10.09 38.10
CA ASN A 280 6.53 -10.00 37.54
C ASN A 280 6.39 -10.64 36.16
N ALA A 281 6.11 -11.95 36.21
CA ALA A 281 5.26 -12.65 35.25
C ALA A 281 3.89 -11.95 35.13
N SER A 282 3.88 -10.74 34.59
CA SER A 282 2.67 -10.09 34.11
C SER A 282 2.30 -10.85 32.84
N GLN A 283 1.33 -11.74 33.03
CA GLN A 283 0.58 -12.48 32.02
C GLN A 283 0.83 -11.97 30.60
N ARG A 284 1.25 -12.89 29.71
CA ARG A 284 1.20 -12.73 28.25
C ARG A 284 -0.23 -12.36 27.84
N LEU A 285 -0.56 -11.09 27.97
CA LEU A 285 -1.85 -10.54 27.62
C LEU A 285 -1.86 -10.44 26.09
N PRO A 286 -2.91 -10.95 25.43
CA PRO A 286 -3.05 -10.85 23.99
C PRO A 286 -2.84 -9.42 23.50
N TRP A 287 -2.25 -9.26 22.31
CA TRP A 287 -1.88 -7.97 21.72
C TRP A 287 -3.01 -6.90 21.76
N TRP A 288 -4.27 -7.30 21.68
CA TRP A 288 -5.43 -6.40 21.73
C TRP A 288 -5.63 -5.70 23.10
N ARG A 289 -5.18 -6.29 24.22
CA ARG A 289 -5.22 -5.64 25.54
C ARG A 289 -4.15 -4.56 25.69
N ARG A 290 -2.95 -4.75 25.13
CA ARG A 290 -1.90 -3.70 25.07
C ARG A 290 -2.35 -2.48 24.26
N TRP A 291 -3.17 -2.72 23.23
CA TRP A 291 -3.75 -1.64 22.43
C TRP A 291 -4.79 -0.82 23.20
N ARG A 292 -5.65 -1.48 24.01
CA ARG A 292 -6.58 -0.79 24.91
C ARG A 292 -5.88 0.08 25.95
N THR A 293 -4.79 -0.43 26.56
CA THR A 293 -4.03 0.35 27.56
C THR A 293 -3.30 1.54 26.93
N LYS A 294 -2.84 1.43 25.68
CA LYS A 294 -2.29 2.58 24.92
C LYS A 294 -3.35 3.62 24.59
N LEU A 295 -4.57 3.20 24.22
CA LEU A 295 -5.69 4.12 23.97
C LEU A 295 -6.09 4.88 25.24
N THR A 296 -6.22 4.19 26.37
CA THR A 296 -6.52 4.85 27.66
C THR A 296 -5.38 5.75 28.15
N ALA A 297 -4.13 5.39 27.90
CA ALA A 297 -2.98 6.25 28.20
C ALA A 297 -2.92 7.49 27.29
N SER A 298 -3.28 7.36 26.00
CA SER A 298 -3.32 8.49 25.05
C SER A 298 -4.43 9.50 25.35
N LEU A 299 -5.50 9.07 26.03
CA LEU A 299 -6.60 9.94 26.48
C LEU A 299 -6.31 10.64 27.82
N ALA A 300 -5.37 10.14 28.62
CA ALA A 300 -5.01 10.69 29.93
C ALA A 300 -3.74 11.57 29.91
N GLY A 301 -3.04 11.68 28.78
CA GLY A 301 -1.70 12.28 28.69
C GLY A 301 -1.58 13.42 27.68
N SER A 302 -2.44 14.43 27.77
CA SER A 302 -2.21 15.73 27.11
C SER A 302 -1.34 16.60 28.03
N ALA A 303 -0.01 16.45 27.97
CA ALA A 303 0.98 17.48 28.31
C ALA A 303 2.38 16.86 28.41
N SER A 304 3.17 16.87 27.33
CA SER A 304 4.63 17.11 27.42
C SER A 304 5.28 17.19 26.04
N LYS A 305 6.06 18.26 25.92
CA LYS A 305 6.83 18.76 24.79
C LYS A 305 7.82 17.71 24.28
N SER A 306 7.85 17.53 22.96
CA SER A 306 8.86 16.80 22.21
C SER A 306 10.28 17.22 22.58
N LYS A 307 10.97 16.34 23.32
CA LYS A 307 12.42 16.31 23.43
C LYS A 307 12.79 14.85 23.14
N GLU A 308 13.61 14.63 22.12
CA GLU A 308 14.15 13.31 21.79
C GLU A 308 14.93 12.79 23.00
N ILE A 309 14.28 11.97 23.83
CA ILE A 309 14.96 11.12 24.80
C ILE A 309 15.26 9.85 24.02
N ILE A 310 16.47 9.78 23.46
CA ILE A 310 17.03 8.52 22.97
C ILE A 310 17.18 7.64 24.21
N THR A 311 16.28 6.67 24.37
CA THR A 311 16.40 5.67 25.42
C THR A 311 17.72 4.93 25.24
N GLU A 312 18.44 4.58 26.30
CA GLU A 312 19.74 3.88 26.20
C GLU A 312 19.65 2.60 25.35
N GLU A 313 18.48 1.94 25.36
CA GLU A 313 18.17 0.80 24.51
C GLU A 313 18.18 1.13 23.01
N ASP A 314 17.70 2.31 22.61
CA ASP A 314 17.71 2.78 21.22
C ASP A 314 19.13 3.14 20.76
N ALA A 315 19.97 3.66 21.68
CA ALA A 315 21.37 3.95 21.41
C ALA A 315 22.18 2.67 21.18
N VAL A 316 21.93 1.62 21.96
CA VAL A 316 22.56 0.29 21.78
C VAL A 316 22.03 -0.42 20.53
N ALA A 317 20.73 -0.33 20.23
CA ALA A 317 20.18 -0.88 18.99
C ALA A 317 20.78 -0.19 17.75
N SER A 318 20.98 1.13 17.83
CA SER A 318 21.62 1.91 16.78
C SER A 318 23.09 1.53 16.58
N SER A 319 23.81 1.06 17.60
CA SER A 319 25.22 0.69 17.46
C SER A 319 25.44 -0.66 16.76
N VAL A 320 24.43 -1.55 16.76
CA VAL A 320 24.54 -2.85 16.06
C VAL A 320 24.40 -2.68 14.55
N LEU A 321 23.46 -1.86 14.09
CA LEU A 321 23.18 -1.66 12.66
C LEU A 321 24.01 -0.55 12.00
N VAL A 322 24.85 0.14 12.77
CA VAL A 322 25.61 1.29 12.28
C VAL A 322 27.09 1.13 12.62
N LEU A 323 27.93 1.26 11.61
CA LEU A 323 29.38 1.28 11.70
C LEU A 323 29.88 2.72 11.69
N ASP A 324 30.78 3.07 12.62
CA ASP A 324 31.54 4.31 12.54
C ASP A 324 32.60 4.18 11.45
N VAL A 325 32.55 5.06 10.46
CA VAL A 325 33.42 5.06 9.27
C VAL A 325 34.18 6.39 9.13
N THR A 326 34.34 7.13 10.22
CA THR A 326 35.11 8.38 10.28
C THR A 326 36.55 8.23 9.78
N VAL A 327 37.28 7.30 10.38
CA VAL A 327 38.69 7.01 10.09
C VAL A 327 38.91 6.61 8.63
N PRO A 328 38.22 5.59 8.07
CA PRO A 328 38.42 5.19 6.69
C PRO A 328 38.02 6.30 5.71
N LEU A 329 36.93 7.04 5.97
CA LEU A 329 36.55 8.16 5.09
C LEU A 329 37.56 9.28 5.06
N GLN A 330 38.18 9.61 6.20
CA GLN A 330 39.19 10.66 6.25
C GLN A 330 40.42 10.32 5.38
N ASN A 331 40.71 9.02 5.21
CA ASN A 331 41.79 8.57 4.33
C ASN A 331 41.46 8.72 2.83
N PHE A 332 40.19 8.77 2.46
CA PHE A 332 39.76 9.01 1.07
C PHE A 332 39.77 10.49 0.69
N VAL A 333 39.97 11.42 1.64
CA VAL A 333 40.07 12.85 1.37
C VAL A 333 41.40 13.17 0.70
N ARG A 334 41.35 13.85 -0.45
CA ARG A 334 42.53 14.33 -1.19
C ARG A 334 42.26 15.76 -1.67
N ASP A 335 43.25 16.64 -1.52
CA ASP A 335 43.19 18.04 -1.96
C ASP A 335 41.92 18.77 -1.47
N SER A 336 41.56 18.58 -0.19
CA SER A 336 40.33 19.12 0.42
C SER A 336 39.02 18.71 -0.26
N GLN A 337 39.00 17.56 -0.95
CA GLN A 337 37.81 16.98 -1.59
C GLN A 337 37.65 15.50 -1.25
N LEU A 338 36.40 15.02 -1.18
CA LEU A 338 36.07 13.61 -1.06
C LEU A 338 35.23 13.19 -2.26
N VAL A 339 35.77 12.27 -3.07
CA VAL A 339 35.09 11.70 -4.23
C VAL A 339 35.01 10.18 -4.05
N LEU A 340 33.80 9.66 -3.88
CA LEU A 340 33.54 8.22 -3.88
C LEU A 340 32.71 7.86 -5.11
N PRO A 341 33.15 6.86 -5.91
CA PRO A 341 32.42 6.45 -7.11
C PRO A 341 31.07 5.82 -6.76
N GLU A 342 30.19 5.75 -7.75
CA GLU A 342 28.94 5.00 -7.66
C GLU A 342 29.23 3.52 -7.39
N GLY A 343 28.47 2.93 -6.48
CA GLY A 343 28.63 1.53 -6.08
C GLY A 343 28.41 1.33 -4.59
N SER A 344 28.28 0.07 -4.17
CA SER A 344 28.03 -0.23 -2.76
C SER A 344 29.21 0.20 -1.89
N LYS A 345 28.94 1.09 -0.94
CA LYS A 345 29.94 1.65 -0.01
C LYS A 345 30.49 0.59 0.92
N SER A 346 29.81 -0.54 1.07
CA SER A 346 30.28 -1.73 1.80
C SER A 346 31.58 -2.32 1.29
N LYS A 347 31.98 -2.05 0.03
CA LYS A 347 33.20 -2.57 -0.59
C LYS A 347 34.44 -1.69 -0.36
N LEU A 348 34.28 -0.52 0.27
CA LEU A 348 35.39 0.39 0.54
C LEU A 348 36.28 -0.15 1.68
N VAL A 349 37.55 0.21 1.69
CA VAL A 349 38.50 -0.23 2.73
C VAL A 349 38.05 0.29 4.10
N GLY A 350 37.95 -0.59 5.10
CA GLY A 350 37.46 -0.26 6.44
C GLY A 350 35.94 -0.09 6.52
N PHE A 351 35.21 -0.35 5.44
CA PHE A 351 33.75 -0.46 5.43
C PHE A 351 33.34 -1.92 5.47
N THR A 352 32.17 -2.19 6.05
CA THR A 352 31.45 -3.44 5.88
C THR A 352 29.98 -3.16 5.98
N ASP A 353 29.17 -4.02 5.37
CA ASP A 353 27.75 -4.06 5.62
C ASP A 353 27.47 -4.60 7.03
N PRO A 354 26.84 -3.83 7.94
CA PRO A 354 26.50 -4.33 9.27
C PRO A 354 25.32 -5.30 9.26
N ASP A 355 24.49 -5.34 8.21
CA ASP A 355 23.29 -6.19 8.14
C ASP A 355 22.96 -6.65 6.69
N PRO A 356 23.79 -7.52 6.08
CA PRO A 356 23.60 -7.96 4.69
C PRO A 356 22.41 -8.90 4.46
N PHE A 357 21.78 -9.40 5.52
CA PHE A 357 20.71 -10.41 5.45
C PHE A 357 19.31 -9.79 5.48
N THR A 358 19.23 -8.48 5.62
CA THR A 358 17.99 -7.73 5.73
C THR A 358 17.83 -6.81 4.51
N GLU A 359 16.61 -6.65 4.01
CA GLU A 359 16.29 -5.76 2.87
C GLU A 359 16.21 -4.27 3.28
N GLU A 360 16.80 -3.90 4.42
CA GLU A 360 16.81 -2.52 4.89
C GLU A 360 17.85 -1.71 4.11
N GLU A 361 17.46 -0.49 3.73
CA GLU A 361 18.30 0.37 2.92
C GLU A 361 19.44 0.94 3.76
N LYS A 362 20.68 0.78 3.29
CA LYS A 362 21.88 1.35 3.91
C LYS A 362 22.04 2.81 3.51
N GLU A 363 22.42 3.62 4.47
CA GLU A 363 22.69 5.04 4.31
C GLU A 363 24.08 5.37 4.88
N LEU A 364 24.74 6.35 4.26
CA LEU A 364 25.98 6.95 4.74
C LEU A 364 25.69 8.39 5.16
N LYS A 365 25.79 8.66 6.46
CA LYS A 365 25.70 10.02 7.01
C LYS A 365 27.09 10.55 7.28
N ILE A 366 27.42 11.70 6.72
CA ILE A 366 28.72 12.35 6.86
C ILE A 366 28.52 13.74 7.44
N VAL A 367 29.24 14.04 8.52
CA VAL A 367 29.36 15.35 9.14
C VAL A 367 30.80 15.80 8.97
N TYR A 368 31.02 16.93 8.29
CA TYR A 368 32.36 17.41 7.98
C TYR A 368 32.49 18.93 8.17
N TRP A 369 33.72 19.38 8.36
CA TRP A 369 34.12 20.77 8.27
C TRP A 369 34.77 21.04 6.92
N PHE A 370 34.46 22.19 6.35
CA PHE A 370 35.16 22.76 5.21
C PHE A 370 35.20 24.27 5.42
N GLN A 371 36.38 24.88 5.34
CA GLN A 371 36.57 26.33 5.59
C GLN A 371 35.96 26.80 6.92
N ARG A 372 36.15 26.01 7.99
CA ARG A 372 35.59 26.26 9.35
C ARG A 372 34.05 26.29 9.42
N ARG A 373 33.35 25.79 8.40
CA ARG A 373 31.90 25.67 8.37
C ARG A 373 31.46 24.21 8.42
N ARG A 374 30.39 23.93 9.17
CA ARG A 374 29.84 22.58 9.35
C ARG A 374 28.87 22.23 8.24
N HIS A 375 29.07 21.05 7.67
CA HIS A 375 28.22 20.48 6.65
C HIS A 375 27.74 19.09 7.07
N VAL A 376 26.53 18.74 6.65
CA VAL A 376 25.92 17.42 6.90
C VAL A 376 25.25 16.93 5.63
N VAL A 377 25.51 15.66 5.31
CA VAL A 377 24.87 14.98 4.18
C VAL A 377 24.48 13.56 4.60
N THR A 378 23.37 13.07 4.08
CA THR A 378 22.97 11.66 4.19
C THR A 378 22.72 11.14 2.78
N LEU A 379 23.45 10.10 2.38
CA LEU A 379 23.44 9.55 1.02
C LEU A 379 23.06 8.07 1.06
N THR A 380 22.39 7.59 0.03
CA THR A 380 22.06 6.15 -0.10
C THR A 380 23.32 5.31 -0.41
N ASP A 381 23.27 3.99 -0.24
CA ASP A 381 24.44 3.12 -0.45
C ASP A 381 25.04 3.20 -1.86
N SER A 382 24.22 3.35 -2.90
CA SER A 382 24.66 3.36 -4.31
C SER A 382 25.01 4.74 -4.86
N GLU A 383 24.63 5.80 -4.17
CA GLU A 383 24.77 7.18 -4.65
C GLU A 383 26.21 7.68 -4.54
N PRO A 384 26.75 8.35 -5.59
CA PRO A 384 28.11 8.88 -5.58
C PRO A 384 28.25 9.95 -4.51
N VAL A 385 29.44 10.06 -3.92
CA VAL A 385 29.71 11.06 -2.88
C VAL A 385 30.71 12.05 -3.43
N GLU A 386 30.30 13.32 -3.54
CA GLU A 386 31.18 14.43 -3.89
C GLU A 386 31.05 15.51 -2.81
N LEU A 387 32.12 15.74 -2.05
CA LEU A 387 32.21 16.80 -1.05
C LEU A 387 33.42 17.69 -1.36
N PRO A 388 33.34 19.01 -1.12
CA PRO A 388 32.25 19.74 -0.49
C PRO A 388 31.18 20.24 -1.48
N ARG A 389 29.89 20.22 -1.09
CA ARG A 389 28.80 20.91 -1.80
C ARG A 389 28.13 21.95 -0.92
N ARG A 390 27.64 23.03 -1.55
CA ARG A 390 26.97 24.14 -0.86
C ARG A 390 25.66 23.72 -0.19
N GLU A 391 24.96 22.75 -0.77
CA GLU A 391 23.68 22.22 -0.26
C GLU A 391 23.81 21.51 1.08
N HIS A 392 25.02 21.06 1.45
CA HIS A 392 25.27 20.37 2.71
C HIS A 392 25.52 21.33 3.87
N LEU A 393 25.64 22.64 3.62
CA LEU A 393 25.97 23.61 4.65
C LEU A 393 24.84 23.65 5.69
N MET A 394 25.17 23.40 6.96
CA MET A 394 24.22 23.62 8.04
C MET A 394 24.16 25.12 8.30
N GLU A 395 23.01 25.74 8.02
CA GLU A 395 22.72 27.08 8.53
C GLU A 395 22.67 27.01 10.06
N SER A 396 23.53 27.80 10.70
CA SER A 396 23.63 27.93 12.15
C SER A 396 22.57 28.85 12.72
#